data_AF-A0A099SGY5-F1
#
_entry.id   AF-A0A099SGY5-F1
#
_cell.length_a   1.000
_cell.length_b   1.000
_cell.length_c   1.000
_cell.angle_alpha   90.00
_cell.angle_beta   90.00
_cell.angle_gamma   90.00
#
_symmetry.space_group_name_H-M   'P 1'
#
loop_
_entity.id
_entity.type
_entity.pdbx_description
1 polymer ?
#
loop_
_entity_poly.entity_id
_entity_poly.type
_entity_poly.pdbx_seq_one_letter_code
_entity_poly.pdbx_strand_id
1 'polypeptide(L)'
;MVWGWLLFLVIVLNIPFGYWRENVKRLSLQWFFAVHFPVLVMVVFRIHLGIGWRLSTVLLLGSAYFSGQWLGVKWNRTWKKSMSVSNCLLHDIAVSRWIIIYSAKKL
;
A
#
# COMPACT_ATOMS: atom_id res chain seq x y z
N MET A 1 3.54 22.63 -6.29
CA MET A 1 2.25 21.90 -6.35
C MET A 1 2.40 20.46 -6.88
N VAL A 2 3.13 20.20 -7.97
CA VAL A 2 3.27 18.84 -8.56
C VAL A 2 3.87 17.79 -7.61
N TRP A 3 4.88 18.17 -6.81
CA TRP A 3 5.52 17.25 -5.85
C TRP A 3 4.58 16.70 -4.78
N GLY A 4 3.65 17.52 -4.27
CA GLY A 4 2.69 17.08 -3.27
C GLY A 4 1.77 15.98 -3.81
N TRP A 5 1.25 16.17 -5.02
CA TRP A 5 0.43 15.17 -5.71
C TRP A 5 1.19 13.88 -5.98
N LEU A 6 2.45 13.98 -6.40
CA LEU A 6 3.29 12.81 -6.62
C LEU A 6 3.47 12.02 -5.32
N LEU A 7 3.83 12.69 -4.21
CA LEU A 7 4.02 12.01 -2.92
C LEU A 7 2.74 11.36 -2.41
N PHE A 8 1.62 12.06 -2.54
CA PHE A 8 0.31 11.50 -2.19
C PHE A 8 0.01 10.23 -2.99
N LEU A 9 0.20 10.28 -4.31
CA LEU A 9 0.00 9.13 -5.19
C LEU A 9 0.91 7.96 -4.82
N VAL A 10 2.18 8.23 -4.53
CA VAL A 10 3.16 7.22 -4.08
C VAL A 10 2.71 6.57 -2.78
N ILE A 11 2.24 7.35 -1.81
CA ILE A 11 1.74 6.82 -0.53
C ILE A 11 0.53 5.93 -0.79
N VAL A 12 -0.50 6.44 -1.49
CA VAL A 12 -1.75 5.72 -1.75
C VAL A 12 -1.51 4.42 -2.50
N LEU A 13 -0.68 4.44 -3.54
CA LEU A 13 -0.33 3.24 -4.29
C LEU A 13 0.41 2.21 -3.45
N ASN A 14 1.20 2.63 -2.45
CA ASN A 14 1.98 1.72 -1.60
C ASN A 14 1.19 1.10 -0.44
N ILE A 15 0.06 1.67 -0.04
CA ILE A 15 -0.82 1.11 1.00
C ILE A 15 -1.25 -0.34 0.69
N PRO A 16 -1.82 -0.67 -0.49
CA PRO A 16 -2.24 -2.05 -0.79
C PRO A 16 -1.06 -3.04 -0.80
N PHE A 17 0.12 -2.63 -1.25
CA PHE A 17 1.31 -3.49 -1.20
C PHE A 17 1.78 -3.73 0.23
N GLY A 18 1.73 -2.71 1.09
CA GLY A 18 2.02 -2.86 2.52
C GLY A 18 1.03 -3.78 3.23
N TYR A 19 -0.24 -3.69 2.86
CA TYR A 19 -1.29 -4.57 3.37
C TYR A 19 -1.06 -6.02 2.94
N TRP A 20 -0.79 -6.24 1.65
CA TRP A 20 -0.52 -7.57 1.09
C TRP A 20 0.72 -8.21 1.73
N ARG A 21 1.80 -7.44 1.90
CA ARG A 21 3.06 -7.91 2.48
C ARG A 21 2.92 -8.47 3.90
N GLU A 22 2.03 -7.94 4.70
CA GLU A 22 1.79 -8.41 6.08
C GLU A 22 0.97 -9.71 6.14
N ASN A 23 0.25 -10.05 5.06
CA ASN A 23 -0.58 -11.27 5.02
C ASN A 23 0.16 -12.48 4.45
N VAL A 24 1.27 -12.27 3.75
CA VAL A 24 2.06 -13.35 3.15
C VAL A 24 3.26 -13.75 4.02
N LYS A 25 3.71 -15.00 3.89
CA LYS A 25 4.93 -15.47 4.59
C LYS A 25 6.14 -14.69 4.12
N ARG A 26 6.97 -14.22 5.06
CA ARG A 26 8.25 -13.55 4.76
C ARG A 26 9.13 -14.48 3.94
N LEU A 27 9.83 -13.93 2.94
CA LEU A 27 10.66 -14.66 1.96
C LEU A 27 9.91 -15.62 1.01
N SER A 28 8.57 -15.56 0.95
CA SER A 28 7.84 -16.21 -0.14
C SER A 28 7.95 -15.41 -1.45
N LEU A 29 7.67 -16.05 -2.59
CA LEU A 29 7.58 -15.37 -3.88
C LEU A 29 6.56 -14.21 -3.84
N GLN A 30 5.43 -14.39 -3.17
CA GLN A 30 4.42 -13.34 -3.01
C GLN A 30 4.96 -12.15 -2.21
N TRP A 31 5.74 -12.41 -1.14
CA TRP A 31 6.40 -11.35 -0.39
C TRP A 31 7.42 -10.60 -1.23
N PHE A 32 8.18 -11.32 -2.07
CA PHE A 32 9.13 -10.71 -2.99
C PHE A 32 8.42 -9.74 -3.95
N PHE A 33 7.31 -10.16 -4.56
CA PHE A 33 6.51 -9.29 -5.43
C PHE A 33 5.90 -8.10 -4.69
N ALA A 34 5.36 -8.30 -3.48
CA ALA A 34 4.77 -7.23 -2.68
C ALA A 34 5.77 -6.11 -2.33
N VAL A 35 7.07 -6.44 -2.23
CA VAL A 35 8.14 -5.45 -1.99
C VAL A 35 8.70 -4.87 -3.27
N HIS A 36 9.01 -5.70 -4.28
CA HIS A 36 9.76 -5.25 -5.45
C HIS A 36 8.88 -4.63 -6.53
N PHE A 37 7.64 -5.09 -6.70
CA PHE A 37 6.73 -4.54 -7.70
C PHE A 37 6.49 -3.04 -7.51
N PRO A 38 6.17 -2.52 -6.31
CA PRO A 38 6.00 -1.09 -6.14
C PRO A 38 7.32 -0.30 -6.33
N VAL A 39 8.49 -0.87 -6.02
CA VAL A 39 9.78 -0.22 -6.35
C VAL A 39 9.99 -0.13 -7.85
N LEU A 40 9.68 -1.18 -8.62
CA LEU A 40 9.77 -1.16 -10.09
C LEU A 40 8.85 -0.10 -10.69
N VAL A 41 7.60 -0.03 -10.21
CA VAL A 41 6.63 0.99 -10.61
C VAL A 41 7.18 2.40 -10.35
N MET A 42 7.81 2.63 -9.20
CA MET A 42 8.43 3.92 -8.86
C MET A 42 9.57 4.29 -9.80
N VAL A 43 10.43 3.32 -10.18
CA VAL A 43 11.54 3.57 -11.12
C VAL A 43 11.00 3.98 -12.49
N VAL A 44 9.97 3.28 -12.99
CA VAL A 44 9.32 3.62 -14.27
C VAL A 44 8.71 5.02 -14.23
N PHE A 45 7.99 5.37 -13.16
CA PHE A 45 7.45 6.72 -13.00
C PHE A 45 8.54 7.80 -12.99
N ARG A 46 9.68 7.55 -12.31
CA ARG A 46 10.79 8.52 -12.30
C ARG A 46 11.36 8.76 -13.69
N ILE A 47 11.53 7.69 -14.48
CA ILE A 47 12.05 7.79 -15.85
C ILE A 47 11.06 8.58 -16.73
N HIS A 48 9.77 8.24 -16.71
CA HIS A 48 8.76 8.93 -17.52
C HIS A 48 8.54 10.40 -17.13
N LEU A 49 8.67 10.72 -15.85
CA LEU A 49 8.51 12.10 -15.36
C LEU A 49 9.82 12.91 -15.41
N GLY A 50 10.93 12.31 -15.91
CA GLY A 50 12.23 12.99 -15.97
C GLY A 50 12.79 13.38 -14.59
N ILE A 51 12.42 12.66 -13.54
CA ILE A 51 12.85 12.97 -12.17
C ILE A 51 14.30 12.52 -12.00
N GLY A 52 15.22 13.49 -11.89
CA GLY A 52 16.63 13.21 -11.65
C GLY A 52 16.90 12.38 -10.38
N TRP A 53 18.05 11.71 -10.35
CA TRP A 53 18.49 10.87 -9.22
C TRP A 53 19.14 11.66 -8.08
N ARG A 54 18.70 12.89 -7.85
CA ARG A 54 19.23 13.70 -6.74
C ARG A 54 18.87 13.06 -5.41
N LEU A 55 19.82 13.03 -4.48
CA LEU A 55 19.64 12.43 -3.16
C LEU A 55 18.37 12.93 -2.46
N SER A 56 18.08 14.23 -2.53
CA SER A 56 16.86 14.82 -1.98
C SER A 56 15.58 14.17 -2.51
N THR A 57 15.47 13.98 -3.84
CA THR A 57 14.29 13.35 -4.47
C THR A 57 14.23 11.85 -4.19
N VAL A 58 15.38 11.18 -4.06
CA VAL A 58 15.44 9.76 -3.68
C VAL A 58 14.95 9.58 -2.25
N LEU A 59 15.44 10.39 -1.30
CA LEU A 59 15.01 10.35 0.09
C LEU A 59 13.54 10.73 0.25
N LEU A 60 13.06 11.75 -0.47
CA LEU A 60 11.68 12.21 -0.39
C LEU A 60 10.68 11.17 -0.95
N LEU A 61 10.96 10.60 -2.12
CA LEU A 61 10.10 9.55 -2.70
C LEU A 61 10.24 8.23 -1.94
N GLY A 62 11.44 7.92 -1.43
CA GLY A 62 11.69 6.77 -0.58
C GLY A 62 10.93 6.85 0.74
N SER A 63 10.93 8.00 1.41
CA SER A 63 10.18 8.19 2.66
C SER A 63 8.68 8.07 2.43
N ALA A 64 8.15 8.60 1.31
CA ALA A 64 6.76 8.41 0.91
C ALA A 64 6.41 6.93 0.65
N TYR A 65 7.28 6.20 -0.05
CA TYR A 65 7.16 4.76 -0.28
C TYR A 65 7.09 3.99 1.05
N PHE A 66 8.05 4.21 1.95
CA PHE A 66 8.09 3.55 3.26
C PHE A 66 6.88 3.91 4.12
N SER A 67 6.44 5.15 4.07
CA SER A 67 5.24 5.62 4.78
C SER A 67 3.98 4.89 4.28
N GLY A 68 3.78 4.77 2.98
CA GLY A 68 2.65 4.03 2.40
C GLY A 68 2.65 2.55 2.78
N GLN A 69 3.82 1.90 2.68
CA GLN A 69 3.99 0.50 3.09
C GLN A 69 3.69 0.29 4.59
N TRP A 70 4.16 1.19 5.44
CA TRP A 70 3.90 1.14 6.89
C TRP A 70 2.42 1.34 7.23
N LEU A 71 1.75 2.28 6.56
CA LEU A 71 0.31 2.49 6.71
C LEU A 71 -0.48 1.25 6.31
N GLY A 72 -0.12 0.59 5.20
CA GLY A 72 -0.74 -0.66 4.77
C GLY A 72 -0.61 -1.79 5.79
N VAL A 73 0.58 -1.96 6.38
CA VAL A 73 0.81 -2.95 7.45
C VAL A 73 -0.03 -2.62 8.69
N LYS A 74 -0.04 -1.36 9.12
CA LYS A 74 -0.81 -0.93 10.30
C LYS A 74 -2.29 -1.18 10.09
N TRP A 75 -2.81 -0.89 8.90
CA TRP A 75 -4.20 -1.17 8.52
C TRP A 75 -4.49 -2.67 8.60
N ASN A 76 -3.65 -3.52 7.99
CA ASN A 76 -3.80 -4.98 8.03
C ASN A 76 -3.86 -5.51 9.46
N ARG A 77 -2.96 -5.05 10.33
CA ARG A 77 -2.92 -5.47 11.74
C ARG A 77 -4.16 -5.04 12.52
N THR A 78 -4.67 -3.84 12.27
CA THR A 78 -5.90 -3.37 12.93
C THR A 78 -7.10 -4.22 12.48
N TRP A 79 -7.21 -4.51 11.19
CA TRP A 79 -8.32 -5.31 10.65
C TRP A 79 -8.22 -6.79 11.03
N LYS A 80 -7.02 -7.37 11.13
CA LYS A 80 -6.79 -8.73 11.67
C LYS A 80 -7.41 -8.95 13.05
N LYS A 81 -7.52 -7.89 13.86
CA LYS A 81 -8.14 -7.98 15.20
C LYS A 81 -9.67 -8.04 15.15
N SER A 82 -10.29 -7.56 14.08
CA SER A 82 -11.75 -7.43 13.96
C SER A 82 -12.37 -8.36 12.92
N MET A 83 -11.62 -8.81 11.91
CA MET A 83 -12.09 -9.63 10.81
C MET A 83 -10.99 -10.51 10.23
N SER A 84 -11.36 -11.60 9.55
CA SER A 84 -10.44 -12.37 8.72
C SER A 84 -10.03 -11.54 7.49
N VAL A 85 -8.76 -11.19 7.40
CA VAL A 85 -8.22 -10.40 6.28
C VAL A 85 -7.64 -11.30 5.18
N SER A 86 -7.86 -10.92 3.93
CA SER A 86 -7.35 -11.57 2.72
C SER A 86 -6.06 -10.90 2.23
N ASN A 87 -5.44 -11.45 1.19
CA ASN A 87 -4.23 -10.87 0.60
C ASN A 87 -4.49 -9.56 -0.17
N CYS A 88 -5.74 -9.31 -0.56
CA CYS A 88 -6.14 -8.13 -1.35
C CYS A 88 -6.89 -7.11 -0.48
N LEU A 89 -6.30 -5.93 -0.28
CA LEU A 89 -6.93 -4.83 0.46
C LEU A 89 -8.31 -4.44 -0.13
N LEU A 90 -8.43 -4.36 -1.45
CA LEU A 90 -9.68 -3.98 -2.13
C LEU A 90 -10.82 -4.97 -1.84
N HIS A 91 -10.50 -6.27 -1.79
CA HIS A 91 -11.46 -7.31 -1.45
C HIS A 91 -11.95 -7.13 -0.01
N ASP A 92 -11.03 -6.91 0.94
CA ASP A 92 -11.40 -6.74 2.34
C ASP A 92 -12.18 -5.44 2.60
N ILE A 93 -11.90 -4.37 1.84
CA ILE A 93 -12.72 -3.14 1.85
C ILE A 93 -14.15 -3.43 1.38
N ALA A 94 -14.32 -4.22 0.32
CA ALA A 94 -15.64 -4.59 -0.18
C ALA A 94 -16.41 -5.43 0.85
N VAL A 95 -15.75 -6.42 1.46
CA VAL A 95 -16.34 -7.29 2.48
C VAL A 95 -16.70 -6.51 3.76
N SER A 96 -15.83 -5.62 4.24
CA SER A 96 -16.11 -4.87 5.48
C SER A 96 -17.32 -3.96 5.34
N ARG A 97 -17.50 -3.32 4.17
CA ARG A 97 -18.70 -2.52 3.86
C ARG A 97 -19.97 -3.38 3.86
N TRP A 98 -19.89 -4.60 3.35
CA TRP A 98 -21.01 -5.55 3.38
C TRP A 98 -21.40 -5.95 4.81
N ILE A 99 -20.43 -6.22 5.69
CA ILE A 99 -20.68 -6.57 7.09
C ILE A 99 -21.39 -5.42 7.83
N ILE A 100 -20.95 -4.17 7.61
CA ILE A 100 -21.58 -2.99 8.23
C ILE A 100 -23.04 -2.84 7.75
N ILE A 101 -23.29 -3.00 6.45
CA ILE A 101 -24.64 -2.89 5.88
C ILE A 101 -25.54 -4.02 6.42
N TYR A 102 -25.04 -5.25 6.51
CA TYR A 102 -25.82 -6.37 7.04
C TYR A 102 -26.10 -6.21 8.54
N SER A 103 -25.14 -5.71 9.31
CA SER A 103 -25.32 -5.44 10.74
C SER A 103 -26.27 -4.27 10.98
N ALA A 104 -26.26 -3.25 10.12
CA ALA A 104 -27.18 -2.12 10.18
C ALA A 104 -28.62 -2.48 9.76
N LYS A 105 -28.79 -3.46 8.86
CA LYS A 105 -30.11 -4.00 8.48
C LYS A 105 -30.71 -4.96 9.51
N LYS A 106 -29.92 -5.46 10.45
CA LYS A 106 -30.35 -6.39 11.50
C LYS A 106 -30.81 -5.68 12.80
N LEU A 107 -30.60 -4.37 12.89
CA LEU A 107 -31.20 -3.47 13.88
C LEU A 107 -32.55 -2.95 13.37
#